data_AF-A0AAD5SMS4-F1
#
_entry.id   AF-A0AAD5SMS4-F1
#
_cell.length_a   1.000
_cell.length_b   1.000
_cell.length_c   1.000
_cell.angle_alpha   90.00
_cell.angle_beta   90.00
_cell.angle_gamma   90.00
#
_symmetry.space_group_name_H-M   'P 1'
#
loop_
_entity.id
_entity.type
_entity.pdbx_description
1 polymer ?
#
loop_
_entity_poly.entity_id
_entity_poly.type
_entity_poly.pdbx_seq_one_letter_code
_entity_poly.pdbx_strand_id
1 'polypeptide(L)'
;MLVKLFIYLAAVLPAVLAAPRYKCYNPEPTTGVPTQTVTQTTIQTTIQTTAEITTQTATPYPSPEPQTPVYLNWTTVSGYFLQDETTTDPNGFDYISTNFGLIDRAYDSDAEFDPNGEKSQWQRFAHHIGELNKNSDASTEYKVLLMARHGEGWHNAAESYYGTPAWNCYWGQLSGNGTAVWEDPHLTPAGELEAIKANDFWRKQIDEHKQPAPESFYTSPLSRCTVTANLTFANLGFDNFYPIVKEFLREGVSIRTCDHRPSKTYITNMFPFYKFEEGFAELDPLYDGVKYETSEAQDLRNFNGLTDVFTKDKNTWISFTAHSGEITSLLRVLGHRAFRLATGQAIPVLVKVVSNLPKSTTTTIAPWTTPTVCPAPPVTSIANQGCVCTATATPTTTI
;
A
#
# COMPACT_ATOMS: atom_id res chain seq x y z
N MET A 1 -67.97 18.48 2.76
CA MET A 1 -67.50 19.21 3.96
C MET A 1 -66.00 19.06 3.99
N LEU A 2 -65.26 20.04 3.45
CA LEU A 2 -64.69 21.19 4.18
C LEU A 2 -63.60 20.76 5.17
N VAL A 3 -62.39 21.31 5.21
CA VAL A 3 -61.64 22.29 4.43
C VAL A 3 -60.20 22.25 4.99
N LYS A 4 -59.23 22.64 4.15
CA LYS A 4 -57.82 22.96 4.44
C LYS A 4 -57.56 23.70 5.77
N LEU A 5 -56.36 23.53 6.36
CA LEU A 5 -55.56 24.69 6.75
C LEU A 5 -54.05 24.40 6.77
N PHE A 6 -53.32 25.34 6.18
CA PHE A 6 -51.88 25.47 6.07
C PHE A 6 -51.47 26.73 6.89
N ILE A 7 -50.17 26.82 7.22
CA ILE A 7 -49.35 28.02 7.58
C ILE A 7 -49.30 28.54 9.04
N TYR A 8 -48.07 28.53 9.60
CA TYR A 8 -47.25 29.60 10.25
C TYR A 8 -46.53 29.08 11.52
N LEU A 9 -45.22 28.76 11.46
CA LEU A 9 -44.00 29.60 11.59
C LEU A 9 -43.67 30.10 13.02
N ALA A 10 -42.43 29.77 13.43
CA ALA A 10 -41.48 30.55 14.24
C ALA A 10 -41.18 30.11 15.70
N ALA A 11 -39.86 30.11 15.97
CA ALA A 11 -39.12 29.98 17.24
C ALA A 11 -39.15 28.58 17.88
N VAL A 12 -38.02 27.90 18.12
CA VAL A 12 -36.91 28.31 18.99
C VAL A 12 -35.59 27.64 18.55
N LEU A 13 -34.56 28.42 18.26
CA LEU A 13 -33.14 27.98 18.34
C LEU A 13 -32.69 28.01 19.81
N PRO A 14 -31.73 27.16 20.20
CA PRO A 14 -30.68 27.60 21.09
C PRO A 14 -29.32 27.59 20.38
N ALA A 15 -28.61 28.67 20.66
CA ALA A 15 -27.28 29.00 20.22
C ALA A 15 -26.20 28.15 20.89
N VAL A 16 -25.16 27.83 20.12
CA VAL A 16 -23.74 28.00 20.44
C VAL A 16 -23.19 27.27 21.67
N LEU A 17 -22.44 26.20 21.43
CA LEU A 17 -21.23 25.89 22.18
C LEU A 17 -20.04 25.89 21.20
N ALA A 18 -19.20 26.91 21.36
CA ALA A 18 -17.96 27.09 20.63
C ALA A 18 -16.94 26.04 21.09
N ALA A 19 -16.40 25.27 20.13
CA ALA A 19 -15.18 24.50 20.35
C ALA A 19 -13.97 25.46 20.46
N PRO A 20 -13.02 25.22 21.38
CA PRO A 20 -11.88 26.11 21.57
C PRO A 20 -10.97 26.07 20.35
N ARG A 21 -10.80 27.24 19.72
CA ARG A 21 -9.78 27.48 18.68
C ARG A 21 -8.39 27.40 19.33
N TYR A 22 -7.67 26.31 19.13
CA TYR A 22 -6.24 26.29 19.39
C TYR A 22 -5.53 27.11 18.30
N LYS A 23 -4.87 28.20 18.72
CA LYS A 23 -4.00 29.01 17.87
C LYS A 23 -2.79 28.16 17.47
N CYS A 24 -2.65 27.87 16.18
CA CYS A 24 -1.41 27.38 15.61
C CYS A 24 -0.33 28.47 15.80
N TYR A 25 0.73 28.13 16.53
CA TYR A 25 1.95 28.93 16.61
C TYR A 25 2.80 28.62 15.38
N ASN A 26 3.12 29.66 14.61
CA ASN A 26 3.86 29.58 13.36
C ASN A 26 5.23 30.25 13.56
N PRO A 27 6.34 29.51 13.72
CA PRO A 27 7.66 30.12 13.65
C PRO A 27 8.11 30.23 12.18
N GLU A 28 8.51 31.43 11.78
CA GLU A 28 9.11 31.73 10.48
C GLU A 28 10.39 30.93 10.21
N PRO A 29 10.73 30.66 8.93
CA PRO A 29 11.82 29.79 8.56
C PRO A 29 13.17 30.52 8.66
N THR A 30 14.05 30.04 9.55
CA THR A 30 15.45 30.44 9.57
C THR A 30 16.22 29.75 8.45
N THR A 31 16.80 30.57 7.59
CA THR A 31 17.66 30.24 6.45
C THR A 31 18.99 29.60 6.87
N GLY A 32 19.43 28.59 6.10
CA GLY A 32 20.85 28.27 5.91
C GLY A 32 21.30 26.89 6.40
N VAL A 33 21.25 25.89 5.51
CA VAL A 33 22.09 24.68 5.59
C VAL A 33 22.62 24.37 4.19
N PRO A 34 23.94 24.14 4.01
CA PRO A 34 24.55 24.04 2.69
C PRO A 34 24.27 22.68 2.03
N THR A 35 23.93 22.73 0.75
CA THR A 35 23.73 21.60 -0.14
C THR A 35 25.05 20.84 -0.35
N GLN A 36 25.15 19.60 0.14
CA GLN A 36 26.21 18.69 -0.27
C GLN A 36 25.71 17.77 -1.39
N THR A 37 26.30 17.95 -2.56
CA THR A 37 26.08 17.11 -3.74
C THR A 37 26.71 15.74 -3.51
N VAL A 38 25.90 14.72 -3.24
CA VAL A 38 26.33 13.32 -3.26
C VAL A 38 26.06 12.77 -4.66
N THR A 39 27.10 12.63 -5.45
CA THR A 39 27.08 11.85 -6.69
C THR A 39 26.90 10.37 -6.34
N GLN A 40 25.69 9.84 -6.51
CA GLN A 40 25.43 8.40 -6.50
C GLN A 40 25.73 7.81 -7.88
N THR A 41 26.83 7.08 -7.96
CA THR A 41 27.14 6.21 -9.10
C THR A 41 26.11 5.08 -9.13
N THR A 42 25.23 5.12 -10.13
CA THR A 42 24.22 4.07 -10.35
C THR A 42 24.89 2.85 -10.96
N ILE A 43 25.07 1.78 -10.18
CA ILE A 43 25.34 0.46 -10.74
C ILE A 43 23.96 -0.16 -11.02
N GLN A 44 23.50 -0.06 -12.27
CA GLN A 44 22.37 -0.85 -12.75
C GLN A 44 22.83 -2.31 -12.85
N THR A 45 22.53 -3.11 -11.83
CA THR A 45 22.49 -4.56 -11.97
C THR A 45 21.05 -4.93 -12.25
N THR A 46 20.76 -5.29 -13.50
CA THR A 46 19.48 -5.85 -13.92
C THR A 46 19.24 -7.15 -13.15
N ILE A 47 18.40 -7.11 -12.12
CA ILE A 47 17.90 -8.35 -11.52
C ILE A 47 16.86 -8.90 -12.50
N GLN A 48 17.24 -9.93 -13.24
CA GLN A 48 16.28 -10.76 -13.97
C GLN A 48 15.50 -11.57 -12.93
N THR A 49 14.38 -11.06 -12.45
CA THR A 49 13.57 -11.70 -11.41
C THR A 49 12.64 -12.76 -12.01
N THR A 50 13.14 -13.99 -12.15
CA THR A 50 12.31 -15.19 -12.22
C THR A 50 12.81 -16.17 -11.17
N ALA A 51 12.21 -16.19 -9.99
CA ALA A 51 12.70 -16.97 -8.85
C ALA A 51 11.68 -18.03 -8.41
N GLU A 52 12.13 -19.28 -8.26
CA GLU A 52 11.48 -20.29 -7.42
C GLU A 52 12.51 -20.63 -6.31
N ILE A 53 12.12 -20.51 -5.04
CA ILE A 53 13.03 -20.61 -3.89
C ILE A 53 12.82 -21.90 -3.11
N THR A 54 13.88 -22.71 -3.04
CA THR A 54 13.98 -23.81 -2.09
C THR A 54 14.49 -23.25 -0.76
N THR A 55 13.62 -23.21 0.23
CA THR A 55 13.88 -22.69 1.58
C THR A 55 15.05 -23.39 2.26
N GLN A 56 16.01 -22.63 2.77
CA GLN A 56 16.80 -23.05 3.94
C GLN A 56 16.36 -22.24 5.17
N THR A 57 15.05 -22.27 5.40
CA THR A 57 14.25 -22.04 6.63
C THR A 57 12.85 -21.69 6.14
N ALA A 58 11.87 -22.53 6.47
CA ALA A 58 10.51 -22.45 5.97
C ALA A 58 9.88 -21.07 6.25
N THR A 59 9.27 -20.45 5.24
CA THR A 59 8.21 -19.47 5.50
C THR A 59 7.11 -20.21 6.28
N PRO A 60 6.62 -19.71 7.43
CA PRO A 60 5.59 -20.39 8.23
C PRO A 60 4.25 -20.58 7.49
N TYR A 61 4.06 -19.85 6.39
CA TYR A 61 2.89 -19.95 5.55
C TYR A 61 3.17 -20.91 4.39
N PRO A 62 2.38 -22.00 4.22
CA PRO A 62 2.53 -22.86 3.07
C PRO A 62 2.24 -22.06 1.80
N SER A 63 3.21 -22.00 0.90
CA SER A 63 2.93 -21.57 -0.48
C SER A 63 1.91 -22.55 -1.06
N PRO A 64 0.81 -22.07 -1.68
CA PRO A 64 -0.10 -22.98 -2.37
C PRO A 64 0.68 -23.73 -3.45
N GLU A 65 0.61 -25.06 -3.43
CA GLU A 65 1.31 -25.94 -4.36
C GLU A 65 0.63 -25.84 -5.75
N PRO A 66 1.31 -25.36 -6.81
CA PRO A 66 0.70 -25.29 -8.13
C PRO A 66 0.60 -26.69 -8.73
N GLN A 67 -0.61 -27.13 -9.10
CA GLN A 67 -0.76 -28.21 -10.06
C GLN A 67 -0.24 -27.71 -11.42
N THR A 68 0.88 -28.31 -11.86
CA THR A 68 1.78 -27.87 -12.96
C THR A 68 2.47 -26.51 -12.74
N PRO A 69 3.82 -26.44 -12.61
CA PRO A 69 4.50 -25.17 -12.37
C PRO A 69 4.43 -24.26 -13.60
N VAL A 70 3.64 -23.19 -13.50
CA VAL A 70 3.64 -22.09 -14.46
C VAL A 70 4.71 -21.10 -13.99
N TYR A 71 5.79 -20.96 -14.76
CA TYR A 71 6.80 -19.96 -14.49
C TYR A 71 6.37 -18.64 -15.12
N LEU A 72 6.29 -17.60 -14.29
CA LEU A 72 5.94 -16.26 -14.68
C LEU A 72 7.19 -15.36 -14.69
N ASN A 73 7.19 -14.39 -15.59
CA ASN A 73 8.02 -13.20 -15.53
C ASN A 73 7.10 -12.00 -15.65
N TRP A 74 7.47 -10.89 -15.03
CA TRP A 74 6.75 -9.65 -15.19
C TRP A 74 7.69 -8.47 -15.13
N THR A 75 7.28 -7.37 -15.74
CA THR A 75 8.01 -6.12 -15.67
C THR A 75 7.04 -4.96 -15.75
N THR A 76 7.42 -3.86 -15.11
CA THR A 76 6.77 -2.57 -15.27
C THR A 76 6.95 -2.08 -16.70
N VAL A 77 5.87 -1.58 -17.28
CA VAL A 77 5.87 -0.91 -18.59
C VAL A 77 5.79 0.60 -18.34
N SER A 78 6.93 1.28 -18.43
CA SER A 78 7.07 2.70 -18.13
C SER A 78 6.53 3.63 -19.21
N GLY A 79 6.37 4.91 -18.87
CA GLY A 79 6.00 5.99 -19.78
C GLY A 79 4.50 6.23 -19.87
N TYR A 80 3.72 5.66 -18.96
CA TYR A 80 2.29 5.89 -18.86
C TYR A 80 1.93 6.73 -17.64
N PHE A 81 2.71 6.62 -16.55
CA PHE A 81 2.49 7.37 -15.34
C PHE A 81 3.69 8.24 -15.00
N LEU A 82 3.47 9.44 -14.48
CA LEU A 82 4.53 10.35 -14.05
C LEU A 82 5.48 9.68 -13.05
N GLN A 83 4.97 8.77 -12.23
CA GLN A 83 5.73 8.00 -11.25
C GLN A 83 6.76 7.05 -11.87
N ASP A 84 6.61 6.70 -13.16
CA ASP A 84 7.59 5.94 -13.94
C ASP A 84 8.85 6.80 -14.20
N GLU A 85 8.67 8.11 -14.34
CA GLU A 85 9.69 9.02 -14.84
C GLU A 85 10.70 9.42 -13.76
N THR A 86 11.99 9.41 -14.13
CA THR A 86 13.06 9.74 -13.18
C THR A 86 13.07 11.21 -12.76
N THR A 87 12.40 12.06 -13.54
CA THR A 87 12.22 13.49 -13.31
C THR A 87 11.11 13.81 -12.32
N THR A 88 10.23 12.85 -11.99
CA THR A 88 9.17 13.04 -11.01
C THR A 88 9.72 12.84 -9.60
N ASP A 89 9.61 13.89 -8.77
CA ASP A 89 9.96 13.82 -7.36
C ASP A 89 8.89 13.00 -6.61
N PRO A 90 9.27 11.88 -5.98
CA PRO A 90 8.33 11.12 -5.16
C PRO A 90 7.90 11.89 -3.90
N ASN A 91 8.68 12.87 -3.43
CA ASN A 91 8.36 13.62 -2.23
C ASN A 91 7.28 14.67 -2.51
N GLY A 92 6.11 14.51 -1.88
CA GLY A 92 5.01 15.46 -2.03
C GLY A 92 4.23 15.29 -3.34
N PHE A 93 4.45 14.21 -4.09
CA PHE A 93 3.64 13.90 -5.26
C PHE A 93 2.16 13.74 -4.87
N ASP A 94 1.28 14.51 -5.50
CA ASP A 94 -0.15 14.47 -5.25
C ASP A 94 -0.88 13.75 -6.39
N TYR A 95 -1.16 12.46 -6.18
CA TYR A 95 -1.86 11.63 -7.16
C TYR A 95 -3.28 12.14 -7.47
N ILE A 96 -3.91 12.91 -6.58
CA ILE A 96 -5.29 13.38 -6.80
C ILE A 96 -5.29 14.53 -7.80
N SER A 97 -4.45 15.55 -7.59
CA SER A 97 -4.38 16.71 -8.50
C SER A 97 -3.75 16.37 -9.85
N THR A 98 -2.98 15.29 -9.93
CA THR A 98 -2.34 14.82 -11.17
C THR A 98 -3.12 13.72 -11.89
N ASN A 99 -4.36 13.41 -11.47
CA ASN A 99 -5.17 12.36 -12.07
C ASN A 99 -4.41 11.01 -12.11
N PHE A 100 -3.97 10.55 -10.94
CA PHE A 100 -3.08 9.40 -10.73
C PHE A 100 -1.70 9.52 -11.36
N GLY A 101 -1.36 10.67 -11.94
CA GLY A 101 -0.16 10.87 -12.73
C GLY A 101 -0.25 10.26 -14.13
N LEU A 102 -1.43 9.91 -14.63
CA LEU A 102 -1.58 9.42 -16.00
C LEU A 102 -1.11 10.51 -16.98
N ILE A 103 -0.09 10.20 -17.79
CA ILE A 103 0.51 11.13 -18.74
C ILE A 103 -0.47 11.35 -19.89
N ASP A 104 -0.76 12.62 -20.19
CA ASP A 104 -1.51 13.00 -21.40
C ASP A 104 -0.64 12.74 -22.63
N ARG A 105 -1.04 11.76 -23.43
CA ARG A 105 -0.30 11.29 -24.61
C ARG A 105 -1.25 10.64 -25.60
N ALA A 106 -0.85 10.70 -26.87
CA ALA A 106 -1.49 9.94 -27.93
C ALA A 106 -1.12 8.45 -27.84
N TYR A 107 -2.07 7.60 -28.23
CA TYR A 107 -1.86 6.18 -28.51
C TYR A 107 -2.16 5.88 -29.98
N ASP A 108 -1.52 4.85 -30.53
CA ASP A 108 -1.71 4.47 -31.94
C ASP A 108 -3.18 4.13 -32.26
N SER A 109 -3.94 3.67 -31.27
CA SER A 109 -5.36 3.35 -31.40
C SER A 109 -6.31 4.56 -31.39
N ASP A 110 -5.81 5.77 -31.09
CA ASP A 110 -6.67 6.95 -30.90
C ASP A 110 -7.37 7.39 -32.19
N ALA A 111 -6.72 7.23 -33.35
CA ALA A 111 -7.30 7.61 -34.63
C ALA A 111 -8.59 6.82 -34.97
N GLU A 112 -8.70 5.58 -34.48
CA GLU A 112 -9.89 4.74 -34.64
C GLU A 112 -10.86 4.91 -33.46
N PHE A 113 -10.35 4.93 -32.22
CA PHE A 113 -11.17 4.93 -31.01
C PHE A 113 -11.75 6.29 -30.64
N ASP A 114 -11.00 7.37 -30.90
CA ASP A 114 -11.35 8.75 -30.56
C ASP A 114 -11.01 9.74 -31.70
N PRO A 115 -11.56 9.55 -32.91
CA PRO A 115 -11.24 10.37 -34.08
C PRO A 115 -11.56 11.86 -33.90
N ASN A 116 -12.45 12.19 -32.96
CA ASN A 116 -12.90 13.56 -32.70
C ASN A 116 -12.27 14.17 -31.42
N GLY A 117 -11.46 13.42 -30.67
CA GLY A 117 -10.83 13.91 -29.44
C GLY A 117 -11.80 14.16 -28.27
N GLU A 118 -12.89 13.38 -28.20
CA GLU A 118 -13.95 13.51 -27.18
C GLU A 118 -13.72 12.62 -25.96
N LYS A 119 -12.83 11.62 -26.03
CA LYS A 119 -12.56 10.70 -24.92
C LYS A 119 -11.54 11.28 -23.95
N SER A 120 -11.70 10.95 -22.67
CA SER A 120 -10.69 11.28 -21.66
C SER A 120 -9.39 10.50 -21.90
N GLN A 121 -8.28 10.99 -21.33
CA GLN A 121 -7.00 10.25 -21.34
C GLN A 121 -7.16 8.84 -20.75
N TRP A 122 -7.98 8.67 -19.71
CA TRP A 122 -8.24 7.36 -19.10
C TRP A 122 -9.00 6.40 -20.01
N GLN A 123 -9.98 6.89 -20.78
CA GLN A 123 -10.68 6.06 -21.76
C GLN A 123 -9.74 5.60 -22.87
N ARG A 124 -8.92 6.52 -23.38
CA ARG A 124 -7.92 6.21 -24.41
C ARG A 124 -6.88 5.23 -23.89
N PHE A 125 -6.39 5.43 -22.67
CA PHE A 125 -5.46 4.50 -22.01
C PHE A 125 -6.08 3.11 -21.84
N ALA A 126 -7.34 3.04 -21.36
CA ALA A 126 -8.02 1.77 -21.19
C ALA A 126 -8.22 1.02 -22.51
N HIS A 127 -8.61 1.72 -23.58
CA HIS A 127 -8.69 1.14 -24.91
C HIS A 127 -7.34 0.62 -25.39
N HIS A 128 -6.28 1.42 -25.21
CA HIS A 128 -4.91 1.04 -25.55
C HIS A 128 -4.45 -0.23 -24.81
N ILE A 129 -4.73 -0.37 -23.51
CA ILE A 129 -4.44 -1.61 -22.77
C ILE A 129 -5.25 -2.79 -23.33
N GLY A 130 -6.51 -2.57 -23.70
CA GLY A 130 -7.34 -3.57 -24.37
C GLY A 130 -6.71 -4.05 -25.69
N GLU A 131 -6.21 -3.13 -26.51
CA GLU A 131 -5.51 -3.46 -27.76
C GLU A 131 -4.17 -4.15 -27.51
N LEU A 132 -3.40 -3.77 -26.48
CA LEU A 132 -2.18 -4.50 -26.11
C LEU A 132 -2.48 -5.96 -25.76
N ASN A 133 -3.52 -6.20 -24.96
CA ASN A 133 -3.92 -7.56 -24.59
C ASN A 133 -4.46 -8.36 -25.78
N LYS A 134 -5.29 -7.75 -26.63
CA LYS A 134 -5.85 -8.39 -27.82
C LYS A 134 -4.79 -8.77 -28.85
N ASN A 135 -3.74 -7.96 -28.99
CA ASN A 135 -2.65 -8.16 -29.95
C ASN A 135 -1.47 -8.98 -29.37
N SER A 136 -1.57 -9.40 -28.10
CA SER A 136 -0.56 -10.24 -27.45
C SER A 136 -0.78 -11.73 -27.73
N ASP A 137 0.29 -12.53 -27.59
CA ASP A 137 0.15 -13.98 -27.61
C ASP A 137 -0.58 -14.50 -26.34
N ALA A 138 -1.02 -15.76 -26.37
CA ALA A 138 -1.76 -16.37 -25.27
C ALA A 138 -0.96 -16.50 -23.96
N SER A 139 0.35 -16.22 -23.96
CA SER A 139 1.19 -16.25 -22.77
C SER A 139 1.46 -14.88 -22.18
N THR A 140 1.05 -13.80 -22.85
CA THR A 140 1.34 -12.42 -22.48
C THR A 140 0.07 -11.67 -22.09
N GLU A 141 0.08 -11.07 -20.90
CA GLU A 141 -1.01 -10.24 -20.39
C GLU A 141 -0.46 -8.90 -19.89
N TYR A 142 -1.23 -7.83 -20.06
CA TYR A 142 -1.00 -6.51 -19.50
C TYR A 142 -2.03 -6.24 -18.42
N LYS A 143 -1.57 -5.92 -17.22
CA LYS A 143 -2.38 -5.64 -16.04
C LYS A 143 -2.02 -4.28 -15.46
N VAL A 144 -3.00 -3.59 -14.90
CA VAL A 144 -2.81 -2.32 -14.18
C VAL A 144 -3.06 -2.57 -12.70
N LEU A 145 -2.00 -2.46 -11.91
CA LEU A 145 -2.06 -2.52 -10.45
C LEU A 145 -2.32 -1.12 -9.89
N LEU A 146 -3.39 -0.97 -9.10
CA LEU A 146 -3.77 0.25 -8.41
C LEU A 146 -3.47 0.07 -6.92
N MET A 147 -2.26 0.43 -6.51
CA MET A 147 -1.75 0.15 -5.17
C MET A 147 -1.91 1.38 -4.27
N ALA A 148 -2.61 1.23 -3.15
CA ALA A 148 -2.87 2.30 -2.20
C ALA A 148 -2.24 1.98 -0.83
N ARG A 149 -1.52 2.95 -0.26
CA ARG A 149 -1.10 2.89 1.14
C ARG A 149 -2.30 3.25 2.02
N HIS A 150 -2.47 2.51 3.12
CA HIS A 150 -3.48 2.83 4.12
C HIS A 150 -3.42 4.29 4.60
N GLY A 151 -4.56 4.82 5.08
CA GLY A 151 -4.61 6.12 5.75
C GLY A 151 -3.80 6.11 7.06
N GLU A 152 -3.52 7.28 7.64
CA GLU A 152 -2.76 7.40 8.88
C GLU A 152 -3.34 6.49 10.00
N GLY A 153 -2.51 5.59 10.51
CA GLY A 153 -2.82 4.78 11.68
C GLY A 153 -2.20 5.33 12.95
N TRP A 154 -2.69 4.90 14.11
CA TRP A 154 -2.14 5.34 15.41
C TRP A 154 -0.63 5.06 15.57
N HIS A 155 -0.10 4.02 14.92
CA HIS A 155 1.35 3.80 14.87
C HIS A 155 2.12 4.88 14.09
N ASN A 156 1.55 5.45 13.01
CA ASN A 156 2.20 6.52 12.26
C ASN A 156 2.25 7.81 13.07
N ALA A 157 1.15 8.14 13.75
CA ALA A 157 1.09 9.28 14.66
C ALA A 157 2.07 9.09 15.83
N ALA A 158 2.16 7.89 16.39
CA ALA A 158 3.09 7.56 17.47
C ALA A 158 4.55 7.62 17.01
N GLU A 159 4.90 7.03 15.86
CA GLU A 159 6.25 7.15 15.29
C GLU A 159 6.62 8.61 15.05
N SER A 160 5.70 9.41 14.52
CA SER A 160 5.93 10.85 14.29
C SER A 160 6.15 11.61 15.59
N TYR A 161 5.43 11.24 16.66
CA TYR A 161 5.55 11.86 17.98
C TYR A 161 6.86 11.49 18.70
N TYR A 162 7.22 10.21 18.71
CA TYR A 162 8.41 9.71 19.41
C TYR A 162 9.70 9.85 18.59
N GLY A 163 9.58 9.97 17.26
CA GLY A 163 10.68 9.93 16.30
C GLY A 163 11.08 8.50 15.93
N THR A 164 11.40 8.29 14.65
CA THR A 164 11.76 6.97 14.09
C THR A 164 12.84 6.22 14.89
N PRO A 165 13.94 6.84 15.37
CA PRO A 165 14.93 6.07 16.10
C PRO A 165 14.40 5.57 17.46
N ALA A 166 13.68 6.40 18.24
CA ALA A 166 13.10 5.95 19.50
C ALA A 166 11.95 4.94 19.29
N TRP A 167 11.17 5.11 18.21
CA TRP A 167 10.14 4.18 17.79
C TRP A 167 10.72 2.78 17.53
N ASN A 168 11.76 2.70 16.71
CA ASN A 168 12.39 1.43 16.34
C ASN A 168 13.03 0.71 17.55
N CYS A 169 13.48 1.44 18.57
CA CYS A 169 14.22 0.84 19.68
C CYS A 169 13.40 0.46 20.90
N TYR A 170 12.23 1.06 21.07
CA TYR A 170 11.42 0.84 22.28
C TYR A 170 9.92 0.93 21.99
N TRP A 171 9.43 2.08 21.54
CA TRP A 171 7.99 2.34 21.52
C TRP A 171 7.21 1.41 20.58
N GLY A 172 7.77 1.06 19.42
CA GLY A 172 7.12 0.19 18.45
C GLY A 172 6.89 -1.25 18.94
N GLN A 173 7.62 -1.70 19.96
CA GLN A 173 7.47 -3.04 20.55
C GLN A 173 6.34 -3.12 21.59
N LEU A 174 5.84 -1.98 22.06
CA LEU A 174 4.71 -1.94 22.99
C LEU A 174 3.40 -2.03 22.23
N SER A 175 2.31 -2.45 22.87
CA SER A 175 0.99 -2.40 22.22
C SER A 175 0.38 -1.00 22.16
N GLY A 176 0.92 -0.05 22.93
CA GLY A 176 0.39 1.29 23.08
C GLY A 176 0.97 2.02 24.29
N ASN A 177 0.39 3.18 24.64
CA ASN A 177 0.78 3.98 25.80
C ASN A 177 -0.37 4.24 26.79
N GLY A 178 -1.45 3.45 26.71
CA GLY A 178 -2.66 3.62 27.50
C GLY A 178 -3.61 4.71 27.01
N THR A 179 -3.20 5.56 26.07
CA THR A 179 -4.07 6.54 25.39
C THR A 179 -4.33 6.16 23.94
N ALA A 180 -3.31 5.64 23.25
CA ALA A 180 -3.41 5.08 21.91
C ALA A 180 -2.91 3.64 21.89
N VAL A 181 -3.48 2.84 20.98
CA VAL A 181 -3.08 1.46 20.69
C VAL A 181 -2.45 1.43 19.32
N TRP A 182 -1.27 0.83 19.21
CA TRP A 182 -0.55 0.64 17.96
C TRP A 182 -0.10 -0.79 17.70
N GLU A 183 -0.59 -1.75 18.47
CA GLU A 183 -0.72 -3.14 18.01
C GLU A 183 -1.92 -3.24 17.07
N ASP A 184 -1.75 -3.88 15.90
CA ASP A 184 -2.72 -3.85 14.79
C ASP A 184 -3.54 -2.53 14.69
N PRO A 185 -2.86 -1.38 14.55
CA PRO A 185 -3.46 -0.07 14.75
C PRO A 185 -4.64 0.15 13.81
N HIS A 186 -5.74 0.65 14.37
CA HIS A 186 -6.78 1.31 13.59
C HIS A 186 -6.28 2.66 13.03
N LEU A 187 -7.05 3.17 12.07
CA LEU A 187 -6.86 4.51 11.54
C LEU A 187 -7.07 5.57 12.62
N THR A 188 -6.36 6.68 12.52
CA THR A 188 -6.69 7.91 13.24
C THR A 188 -7.90 8.58 12.54
N PRO A 189 -8.58 9.54 13.18
CA PRO A 189 -9.58 10.35 12.48
C PRO A 189 -9.03 11.05 11.23
N ALA A 190 -7.75 11.41 11.21
CA ALA A 190 -7.10 11.98 10.02
C ALA A 190 -6.94 10.90 8.92
N GLY A 191 -6.52 9.68 9.28
CA GLY A 191 -6.41 8.57 8.34
C GLY A 191 -7.75 8.12 7.74
N GLU A 192 -8.84 8.19 8.50
CA GLU A 192 -10.19 7.96 7.96
C GLU A 192 -10.56 9.02 6.91
N LEU A 193 -10.23 10.30 7.17
CA LEU A 193 -10.44 11.38 6.20
C LEU A 193 -9.57 11.22 4.95
N GLU A 194 -8.35 10.70 5.07
CA GLU A 194 -7.52 10.36 3.91
C GLU A 194 -8.18 9.28 3.03
N ALA A 195 -8.75 8.24 3.63
CA ALA A 195 -9.49 7.20 2.90
C ALA A 195 -10.78 7.73 2.25
N ILE A 196 -11.50 8.62 2.93
CA ILE A 196 -12.69 9.30 2.38
C ILE A 196 -12.28 10.22 1.21
N LYS A 197 -11.14 10.91 1.30
CA LYS A 197 -10.60 11.70 0.19
C LYS A 197 -10.30 10.83 -1.03
N ALA A 198 -9.78 9.62 -0.82
CA ALA A 198 -9.58 8.63 -1.88
C ALA A 198 -10.91 8.16 -2.49
N ASN A 199 -11.97 7.97 -1.67
CA ASN A 199 -13.32 7.68 -2.16
C ASN A 199 -13.86 8.78 -3.09
N ASP A 200 -13.76 10.05 -2.68
CA ASP A 200 -14.21 11.19 -3.49
C ASP A 200 -13.42 11.31 -4.79
N PHE A 201 -12.11 11.03 -4.73
CA PHE A 201 -11.28 10.98 -5.93
C PHE A 201 -11.74 9.86 -6.88
N TRP A 202 -11.98 8.65 -6.37
CA TRP A 202 -12.50 7.54 -7.18
C TRP A 202 -13.86 7.85 -7.81
N ARG A 203 -14.75 8.52 -7.08
CA ARG A 203 -16.03 8.98 -7.65
C ARG A 203 -15.81 9.86 -8.88
N LYS A 204 -14.88 10.83 -8.81
CA LYS A 204 -14.50 11.65 -9.97
C LYS A 204 -13.84 10.84 -11.08
N GLN A 205 -12.98 9.88 -10.73
CA GLN A 205 -12.36 9.00 -11.72
C GLN A 205 -13.40 8.26 -12.57
N ILE A 206 -14.44 7.74 -11.93
CA ILE A 206 -15.52 7.00 -12.59
C ILE A 206 -16.44 7.97 -13.34
N ASP A 207 -16.91 9.02 -12.69
CA ASP A 207 -17.97 9.89 -13.22
C ASP A 207 -17.48 10.85 -14.29
N GLU A 208 -16.28 11.42 -14.12
CA GLU A 208 -15.75 12.47 -14.99
C GLU A 208 -14.71 11.90 -15.95
N HIS A 209 -13.73 11.18 -15.42
CA HIS A 209 -12.63 10.66 -16.23
C HIS A 209 -12.93 9.32 -16.89
N LYS A 210 -14.03 8.66 -16.54
CA LYS A 210 -14.40 7.34 -17.08
C LYS A 210 -13.26 6.32 -16.97
N GLN A 211 -12.47 6.40 -15.90
CA GLN A 211 -11.46 5.40 -15.57
C GLN A 211 -12.17 4.06 -15.32
N PRO A 212 -11.66 2.94 -15.87
CA PRO A 212 -12.15 1.62 -15.50
C PRO A 212 -12.05 1.39 -13.99
N ALA A 213 -13.16 0.95 -13.39
CA ALA A 213 -13.14 0.52 -12.00
C ALA A 213 -12.25 -0.72 -11.83
N PRO A 214 -11.66 -0.93 -10.64
CA PRO A 214 -11.00 -2.19 -10.35
C PRO A 214 -11.99 -3.36 -10.47
N GLU A 215 -11.54 -4.40 -11.16
CA GLU A 215 -12.30 -5.64 -11.36
C GLU A 215 -12.07 -6.61 -10.19
N SER A 216 -10.88 -6.52 -9.58
CA SER A 216 -10.50 -7.22 -8.36
C SER A 216 -9.99 -6.27 -7.28
N PHE A 217 -10.32 -6.60 -6.04
CA PHE A 217 -9.88 -5.85 -4.85
C PHE A 217 -9.15 -6.80 -3.91
N TYR A 218 -7.91 -6.47 -3.57
CA TYR A 218 -7.13 -7.16 -2.54
C TYR A 218 -6.75 -6.19 -1.44
N THR A 219 -6.67 -6.70 -0.22
CA THR A 219 -6.23 -5.91 0.92
C THR A 219 -5.33 -6.71 1.84
N SER A 220 -4.41 -6.01 2.47
CA SER A 220 -3.64 -6.52 3.60
C SER A 220 -4.55 -6.99 4.74
N PRO A 221 -4.13 -7.99 5.53
CA PRO A 221 -4.90 -8.44 6.69
C PRO A 221 -4.85 -7.48 7.89
N LEU A 222 -3.98 -6.47 7.90
CA LEU A 222 -3.92 -5.50 9.01
C LEU A 222 -5.11 -4.54 8.99
N SER A 223 -5.68 -4.25 10.15
CA SER A 223 -6.97 -3.55 10.30
C SER A 223 -7.01 -2.21 9.59
N ARG A 224 -5.92 -1.43 9.65
CA ARG A 224 -5.80 -0.16 8.91
C ARG A 224 -6.03 -0.27 7.40
N CYS A 225 -5.59 -1.35 6.77
CA CYS A 225 -5.79 -1.56 5.33
C CYS A 225 -7.19 -2.07 5.01
N THR A 226 -7.75 -2.97 5.84
CA THR A 226 -9.11 -3.48 5.65
C THR A 226 -10.14 -2.35 5.76
N VAL A 227 -9.96 -1.46 6.75
CA VAL A 227 -10.77 -0.24 6.94
C VAL A 227 -10.53 0.76 5.81
N THR A 228 -9.28 1.01 5.42
CA THR A 228 -8.98 1.94 4.30
C THR A 228 -9.66 1.48 3.00
N ALA A 229 -9.57 0.19 2.67
CA ALA A 229 -10.23 -0.38 1.49
C ALA A 229 -11.75 -0.18 1.55
N ASN A 230 -12.35 -0.45 2.71
CA ASN A 230 -13.80 -0.29 2.90
C ASN A 230 -14.25 1.17 2.71
N LEU A 231 -13.58 2.11 3.40
CA LEU A 231 -13.89 3.54 3.30
C LEU A 231 -13.68 4.08 1.89
N THR A 232 -12.67 3.58 1.17
CA THR A 232 -12.35 4.02 -0.19
C THR A 232 -13.39 3.55 -1.20
N PHE A 233 -13.91 2.32 -1.10
CA PHE A 233 -14.62 1.68 -2.21
C PHE A 233 -16.08 1.25 -1.94
N ALA A 234 -16.45 0.94 -0.69
CA ALA A 234 -17.73 0.26 -0.40
C ALA A 234 -18.96 1.04 -0.86
N ASN A 235 -18.89 2.37 -0.89
CA ASN A 235 -20.01 3.26 -1.24
C ASN A 235 -19.92 3.83 -2.67
N LEU A 236 -19.14 3.19 -3.55
CA LEU A 236 -19.03 3.60 -4.96
C LEU A 236 -20.00 2.85 -5.89
N GLY A 237 -20.82 1.94 -5.35
CA GLY A 237 -21.83 1.22 -6.14
C GLY A 237 -21.25 0.08 -7.00
N PHE A 238 -20.10 -0.46 -6.62
CA PHE A 238 -19.49 -1.60 -7.30
C PHE A 238 -20.16 -2.92 -6.90
N ASP A 239 -20.77 -3.61 -7.88
CA ASP A 239 -21.40 -4.92 -7.66
C ASP A 239 -20.38 -6.02 -7.29
N ASN A 240 -19.11 -5.82 -7.62
CA ASN A 240 -18.01 -6.77 -7.42
C ASN A 240 -17.13 -6.44 -6.21
N PHE A 241 -17.50 -5.50 -5.33
CA PHE A 241 -16.67 -5.15 -4.18
C PHE A 241 -16.74 -6.20 -3.06
N TYR A 242 -15.93 -7.25 -3.22
CA TYR A 242 -15.68 -8.29 -2.22
C TYR A 242 -14.17 -8.46 -2.03
N PRO A 243 -13.49 -7.55 -1.31
CA PRO A 243 -12.05 -7.60 -1.14
C PRO A 243 -11.56 -8.96 -0.66
N ILE A 244 -10.50 -9.46 -1.28
CA ILE A 244 -9.79 -10.66 -0.86
C ILE A 244 -8.66 -10.24 0.08
N VAL A 245 -8.76 -10.65 1.33
CA VAL A 245 -7.70 -10.51 2.34
C VAL A 245 -6.57 -11.47 2.00
N LYS A 246 -5.38 -10.92 1.74
CA LYS A 246 -4.21 -11.66 1.25
C LYS A 246 -3.02 -11.44 2.18
N GLU A 247 -2.50 -12.51 2.81
CA GLU A 247 -1.44 -12.44 3.83
C GLU A 247 -0.20 -11.73 3.28
N PHE A 248 0.15 -11.99 2.03
CA PHE A 248 1.34 -11.42 1.39
C PHE A 248 1.23 -9.93 1.05
N LEU A 249 0.10 -9.27 1.29
CA LEU A 249 -0.01 -7.80 1.24
C LEU A 249 0.20 -7.12 2.60
N ARG A 250 0.68 -7.85 3.62
CA ARG A 250 1.04 -7.27 4.92
C ARG A 250 2.28 -6.38 4.87
N GLU A 251 2.40 -5.48 5.85
CA GLU A 251 3.65 -4.73 6.05
C GLU A 251 4.80 -5.71 6.35
N GLY A 252 6.03 -5.30 6.01
CA GLY A 252 7.22 -6.06 6.38
C GLY A 252 7.21 -6.41 7.87
N VAL A 253 7.45 -7.68 8.19
CA VAL A 253 7.31 -8.15 9.57
C VAL A 253 8.53 -7.77 10.40
N SER A 254 8.32 -7.11 11.53
CA SER A 254 9.38 -6.81 12.49
C SER A 254 8.98 -7.17 13.91
N ILE A 255 9.81 -6.77 14.88
CA ILE A 255 9.52 -6.82 16.31
C ILE A 255 8.40 -5.87 16.74
N ARG A 256 7.91 -5.01 15.84
CA ARG A 256 6.93 -3.98 16.16
C ARG A 256 5.52 -4.57 16.18
N THR A 257 4.76 -4.28 17.23
CA THR A 257 3.39 -4.78 17.40
C THR A 257 2.44 -4.27 16.33
N CYS A 258 2.76 -3.16 15.67
CA CYS A 258 1.99 -2.67 14.51
C CYS A 258 2.02 -3.61 13.30
N ASP A 259 2.96 -4.55 13.29
CA ASP A 259 3.08 -5.56 12.26
C ASP A 259 2.28 -6.81 12.63
N HIS A 260 1.94 -7.04 13.91
CA HIS A 260 1.09 -8.16 14.34
C HIS A 260 -0.33 -7.99 13.79
N ARG A 261 -0.80 -8.92 12.95
CA ARG A 261 -2.15 -8.86 12.37
C ARG A 261 -3.20 -9.49 13.30
N PRO A 262 -4.48 -9.10 13.20
CA PRO A 262 -5.52 -9.69 14.03
C PRO A 262 -5.91 -11.07 13.51
N SER A 263 -6.83 -11.72 14.21
CA SER A 263 -7.34 -13.02 13.77
C SER A 263 -8.24 -12.91 12.54
N LYS A 264 -8.35 -13.99 11.76
CA LYS A 264 -9.30 -14.10 10.64
C LYS A 264 -10.74 -13.86 11.11
N THR A 265 -11.12 -14.41 12.27
CA THR A 265 -12.42 -14.17 12.89
C THR A 265 -12.65 -12.69 13.18
N TYR A 266 -11.64 -11.97 13.69
CA TYR A 266 -11.75 -10.53 13.94
C TYR A 266 -12.04 -9.75 12.66
N ILE A 267 -11.30 -10.01 11.57
CA ILE A 267 -11.54 -9.38 10.26
C ILE A 267 -12.92 -9.73 9.70
N THR A 268 -13.34 -10.98 9.85
CA THR A 268 -14.68 -11.45 9.42
C THR A 268 -15.80 -10.70 10.16
N ASN A 269 -15.62 -10.45 11.45
CA ASN A 269 -16.59 -9.70 12.25
C ASN A 269 -16.65 -8.22 11.85
N MET A 270 -15.52 -7.60 11.47
CA MET A 270 -15.50 -6.23 10.94
C MET A 270 -16.16 -6.15 9.56
N PHE A 271 -15.84 -7.10 8.67
CA PHE A 271 -16.28 -7.10 7.28
C PHE A 271 -16.78 -8.48 6.84
N PRO A 272 -18.04 -8.84 7.14
CA PRO A 272 -18.58 -10.18 6.84
C PRO A 272 -18.61 -10.56 5.35
N PHE A 273 -18.48 -9.57 4.46
CA PHE A 273 -18.47 -9.76 3.01
C PHE A 273 -17.06 -9.82 2.41
N TYR A 274 -16.02 -9.58 3.20
CA TYR A 274 -14.65 -9.79 2.74
C TYR A 274 -14.38 -11.29 2.58
N LYS A 275 -13.60 -11.62 1.56
CA LYS A 275 -13.12 -12.97 1.30
C LYS A 275 -11.70 -13.11 1.81
N PHE A 276 -11.26 -14.34 1.98
CA PHE A 276 -9.87 -14.65 2.34
C PHE A 276 -9.27 -15.52 1.27
N GLU A 277 -7.96 -15.41 1.05
CA GLU A 277 -7.26 -16.38 0.23
C GLU A 277 -7.40 -17.80 0.80
N GLU A 278 -7.22 -18.79 -0.08
CA GLU A 278 -7.23 -20.19 0.31
C GLU A 278 -6.15 -20.48 1.34
N GLY A 279 -6.49 -21.21 2.41
CA GLY A 279 -5.55 -21.55 3.47
C GLY A 279 -5.28 -20.44 4.49
N PHE A 280 -5.98 -19.30 4.44
CA PHE A 280 -5.76 -18.19 5.37
C PHE A 280 -5.87 -18.60 6.84
N ALA A 281 -4.76 -18.42 7.56
CA ALA A 281 -4.59 -18.85 8.94
C ALA A 281 -5.43 -18.02 9.91
N GLU A 282 -6.00 -18.66 10.94
CA GLU A 282 -6.81 -17.97 11.95
C GLU A 282 -5.98 -16.92 12.70
N LEU A 283 -4.81 -17.29 13.23
CA LEU A 283 -3.89 -16.40 13.95
C LEU A 283 -2.72 -16.00 13.06
N ASP A 284 -1.99 -14.94 13.43
CA ASP A 284 -0.78 -14.49 12.72
C ASP A 284 0.32 -15.57 12.78
N PRO A 285 0.73 -16.17 11.64
CA PRO A 285 1.75 -17.20 11.62
C PRO A 285 3.17 -16.65 11.47
N LEU A 286 3.34 -15.34 11.19
CA LEU A 286 4.62 -14.74 10.85
C LEU A 286 5.18 -13.85 11.96
N TYR A 287 4.32 -13.20 12.73
CA TYR A 287 4.74 -12.34 13.83
C TYR A 287 5.11 -13.17 15.06
N ASP A 288 6.40 -13.17 15.43
CA ASP A 288 6.89 -13.79 16.67
C ASP A 288 7.37 -12.76 17.70
N GLY A 289 7.30 -11.46 17.36
CA GLY A 289 7.77 -10.34 18.19
C GLY A 289 9.30 -10.26 18.34
N VAL A 290 10.07 -11.13 17.70
CA VAL A 290 11.52 -11.27 17.91
C VAL A 290 12.32 -11.03 16.63
N LYS A 291 11.78 -11.45 15.47
CA LYS A 291 12.50 -11.40 14.21
C LYS A 291 12.06 -10.25 13.32
N TYR A 292 12.97 -9.89 12.42
CA TYR A 292 12.83 -8.86 11.41
C TYR A 292 12.99 -9.49 10.02
N GLU A 293 11.97 -9.32 9.18
CA GLU A 293 11.96 -9.71 7.77
C GLU A 293 12.93 -8.83 6.99
N THR A 294 13.93 -9.45 6.35
CA THR A 294 14.86 -8.72 5.49
C THR A 294 14.17 -8.23 4.22
N SER A 295 14.75 -7.24 3.55
CA SER A 295 14.20 -6.76 2.27
C SER A 295 14.17 -7.87 1.22
N GLU A 296 15.17 -8.76 1.20
CA GLU A 296 15.20 -9.91 0.29
C GLU A 296 14.11 -10.95 0.62
N ALA A 297 13.82 -11.17 1.91
CA ALA A 297 12.74 -12.06 2.33
C ALA A 297 11.36 -11.49 1.98
N GLN A 298 11.15 -10.17 2.17
CA GLN A 298 9.93 -9.50 1.75
C GLN A 298 9.77 -9.52 0.23
N ASP A 299 10.85 -9.27 -0.53
CA ASP A 299 10.82 -9.34 -2.00
C ASP A 299 10.46 -10.74 -2.50
N LEU A 300 10.96 -11.80 -1.85
CA LEU A 300 10.52 -13.17 -2.13
C LEU A 300 9.03 -13.36 -1.82
N ARG A 301 8.57 -12.96 -0.63
CA ARG A 301 7.16 -13.08 -0.24
C ARG A 301 6.26 -12.39 -1.26
N ASN A 302 6.66 -11.23 -1.74
CA ASN A 302 5.89 -10.44 -2.69
C ASN A 302 5.99 -10.99 -4.12
N PHE A 303 7.11 -11.60 -4.50
CA PHE A 303 7.19 -12.40 -5.71
C PHE A 303 6.19 -13.56 -5.69
N ASN A 304 6.10 -14.30 -4.59
CA ASN A 304 5.13 -15.38 -4.44
C ASN A 304 3.69 -14.85 -4.43
N GLY A 305 3.45 -13.69 -3.80
CA GLY A 305 2.15 -13.02 -3.77
C GLY A 305 1.67 -12.60 -5.16
N LEU A 306 2.55 -11.96 -5.93
CA LEU A 306 2.27 -11.57 -7.32
C LEU A 306 2.10 -12.81 -8.22
N THR A 307 2.88 -13.87 -8.00
CA THR A 307 2.70 -15.14 -8.72
C THR A 307 1.29 -15.67 -8.51
N ASP A 308 0.84 -15.78 -7.25
CA ASP A 308 -0.50 -16.26 -6.92
C ASP A 308 -1.60 -15.39 -7.56
N VAL A 309 -1.49 -14.06 -7.46
CA VAL A 309 -2.44 -13.12 -8.07
C VAL A 309 -2.45 -13.27 -9.60
N PHE A 310 -1.30 -13.19 -10.27
CA PHE A 310 -1.25 -13.22 -11.74
C PHE A 310 -1.60 -14.59 -12.34
N THR A 311 -1.39 -15.68 -11.61
CA THR A 311 -1.86 -17.00 -12.03
C THR A 311 -3.38 -17.10 -11.95
N LYS A 312 -4.00 -16.65 -10.85
CA LYS A 312 -5.42 -16.87 -10.55
C LYS A 312 -6.35 -15.77 -11.07
N ASP A 313 -5.90 -14.53 -11.07
CA ASP A 313 -6.69 -13.36 -11.45
C ASP A 313 -6.44 -12.97 -12.91
N LYS A 314 -7.48 -13.13 -13.74
CA LYS A 314 -7.46 -12.83 -15.17
C LYS A 314 -7.92 -11.41 -15.49
N ASN A 315 -8.25 -10.63 -14.48
CA ASN A 315 -8.63 -9.24 -14.66
C ASN A 315 -7.45 -8.36 -15.08
N THR A 316 -7.78 -7.23 -15.71
CA THR A 316 -6.81 -6.21 -16.14
C THR A 316 -6.60 -5.19 -15.03
N TRP A 317 -7.67 -4.75 -14.36
CA TRP A 317 -7.63 -3.67 -13.37
C TRP A 317 -7.72 -4.23 -11.95
N ILE A 318 -6.60 -4.21 -11.22
CA ILE A 318 -6.48 -4.87 -9.92
C ILE A 318 -6.08 -3.85 -8.86
N SER A 319 -6.86 -3.73 -7.78
CA SER A 319 -6.54 -2.84 -6.67
C SER A 319 -5.91 -3.60 -5.50
N PHE A 320 -4.81 -3.06 -4.97
CA PHE A 320 -4.20 -3.50 -3.71
C PHE A 320 -4.29 -2.38 -2.67
N THR A 321 -4.79 -2.67 -1.47
CA THR A 321 -4.66 -1.77 -0.31
C THR A 321 -3.65 -2.36 0.67
N ALA A 322 -2.51 -1.68 0.85
CA ALA A 322 -1.34 -2.21 1.54
C ALA A 322 -0.61 -1.11 2.34
N HIS A 323 0.71 -1.25 2.51
CA HIS A 323 1.55 -0.43 3.39
C HIS A 323 2.73 0.18 2.62
N SER A 324 3.46 1.10 3.27
CA SER A 324 4.61 1.74 2.62
C SER A 324 5.74 0.77 2.30
N GLY A 325 6.16 -0.08 3.24
CA GLY A 325 7.26 -1.01 3.01
C GLY A 325 6.85 -2.09 1.99
N GLU A 326 5.62 -2.57 2.13
CA GLU A 326 4.99 -3.53 1.21
C GLU A 326 4.94 -3.02 -0.24
N ILE A 327 4.38 -1.83 -0.49
CA ILE A 327 4.35 -1.26 -1.85
C ILE A 327 5.78 -1.00 -2.35
N THR A 328 6.70 -0.56 -1.49
CA THR A 328 8.11 -0.38 -1.89
C THR A 328 8.73 -1.70 -2.36
N SER A 329 8.44 -2.81 -1.70
CA SER A 329 8.88 -4.15 -2.13
C SER A 329 8.21 -4.59 -3.43
N LEU A 330 6.89 -4.43 -3.56
CA LEU A 330 6.18 -4.71 -4.81
C LEU A 330 6.80 -3.95 -6.00
N LEU A 331 7.10 -2.66 -5.83
CA LEU A 331 7.76 -1.86 -6.88
C LEU A 331 9.14 -2.45 -7.26
N ARG A 332 9.96 -2.88 -6.29
CA ARG A 332 11.25 -3.55 -6.59
C ARG A 332 11.05 -4.83 -7.39
N VAL A 333 10.13 -5.69 -6.93
CA VAL A 333 9.84 -6.99 -7.57
C VAL A 333 9.25 -6.83 -8.98
N LEU A 334 8.48 -5.77 -9.21
CA LEU A 334 7.92 -5.41 -10.52
C LEU A 334 8.93 -4.71 -11.44
N GLY A 335 10.15 -4.41 -10.98
CA GLY A 335 11.15 -3.66 -11.74
C GLY A 335 10.81 -2.17 -11.93
N HIS A 336 9.92 -1.61 -11.10
CA HIS A 336 9.64 -0.17 -11.06
C HIS A 336 10.73 0.56 -10.25
N ARG A 337 10.95 1.85 -10.52
CA ARG A 337 11.81 2.70 -9.67
C ARG A 337 11.27 2.80 -8.23
N ALA A 338 12.12 3.18 -7.28
CA ALA A 338 11.63 3.52 -5.95
C ALA A 338 10.68 4.72 -6.01
N PHE A 339 9.49 4.58 -5.43
CA PHE A 339 8.52 5.67 -5.32
C PHE A 339 7.79 5.56 -3.97
N ARG A 340 8.13 6.45 -3.03
CA ARG A 340 7.61 6.39 -1.65
C ARG A 340 6.23 7.04 -1.57
N LEU A 341 5.27 6.36 -0.95
CA LEU A 341 3.93 6.88 -0.70
C LEU A 341 3.77 7.42 0.72
N ALA A 342 3.19 8.61 0.86
CA ALA A 342 2.63 9.09 2.13
C ALA A 342 1.33 8.33 2.48
N THR A 343 0.85 8.47 3.71
CA THR A 343 -0.43 7.86 4.14
C THR A 343 -1.57 8.32 3.24
N GLY A 344 -2.47 7.39 2.90
CA GLY A 344 -3.61 7.65 2.00
C GLY A 344 -3.25 7.92 0.53
N GLN A 345 -1.98 7.78 0.12
CA GLN A 345 -1.58 7.91 -1.28
C GLN A 345 -1.70 6.60 -2.05
N ALA A 346 -1.82 6.72 -3.37
CA ALA A 346 -1.91 5.58 -4.27
C ALA A 346 -1.05 5.77 -5.53
N ILE A 347 -0.64 4.64 -6.12
CA ILE A 347 0.18 4.57 -7.33
C ILE A 347 -0.39 3.51 -8.29
N PRO A 348 -0.68 3.87 -9.55
CA PRO A 348 -0.91 2.92 -10.61
C PRO A 348 0.42 2.40 -11.18
N VAL A 349 0.46 1.13 -11.58
CA VAL A 349 1.60 0.52 -12.27
C VAL A 349 1.06 -0.37 -13.39
N LEU A 350 1.48 -0.09 -14.62
CA LEU A 350 1.22 -1.00 -15.75
C LEU A 350 2.28 -2.10 -15.76
N VAL A 351 1.85 -3.35 -15.77
CA VAL A 351 2.70 -4.54 -15.68
C VAL A 351 2.45 -5.41 -16.89
N LYS A 352 3.51 -5.79 -17.59
CA LYS A 352 3.50 -6.87 -18.58
C LYS A 352 3.86 -8.17 -17.88
N VAL A 353 2.97 -9.16 -17.92
CA VAL A 353 3.15 -10.51 -17.39
C VAL A 353 3.32 -11.48 -18.56
N VAL A 354 4.32 -12.35 -18.47
CA VAL A 354 4.61 -13.42 -19.44
C VAL A 354 4.63 -14.75 -18.69
N SER A 355 3.87 -15.72 -19.19
CA SER A 355 3.71 -17.05 -18.59
C SER A 355 4.39 -18.15 -19.42
N ASN A 356 4.36 -19.39 -18.92
CA ASN A 356 4.91 -20.59 -19.58
C ASN A 356 6.42 -20.52 -19.84
N LEU A 357 7.16 -19.85 -18.96
CA LEU A 357 8.61 -19.75 -19.08
C LEU A 357 9.30 -21.06 -18.66
N PRO A 358 10.54 -21.30 -19.10
CA PRO A 358 11.35 -22.39 -18.57
C PRO A 358 11.65 -22.17 -17.08
N LYS A 359 11.84 -23.28 -16.36
CA LYS A 359 12.26 -23.28 -14.95
C LYS A 359 13.57 -22.51 -14.79
N SER A 360 13.59 -21.55 -13.86
CA SER A 360 14.76 -20.72 -13.54
C SER A 360 15.60 -21.31 -12.39
N THR A 361 16.77 -20.73 -12.18
CA THR A 361 17.71 -21.07 -11.10
C THR A 361 17.27 -20.56 -9.73
N THR A 362 17.54 -21.36 -8.70
CA THR A 362 17.29 -21.02 -7.30
C THR A 362 18.21 -19.87 -6.84
N THR A 363 17.64 -18.89 -6.14
CA THR A 363 18.42 -17.84 -5.46
C THR A 363 18.38 -18.05 -3.95
N THR A 364 19.52 -17.96 -3.29
CA THR A 364 19.60 -17.94 -1.83
C THR A 364 19.32 -16.53 -1.34
N ILE A 365 18.31 -16.35 -0.50
CA ILE A 365 18.00 -15.06 0.13
C ILE A 365 18.57 -14.98 1.54
N ALA A 366 18.81 -13.77 2.02
CA ALA A 366 19.23 -13.53 3.40
C ALA A 366 18.13 -14.00 4.38
N PRO A 367 18.49 -14.70 5.48
CA PRO A 367 17.52 -15.11 6.49
C PRO A 367 16.98 -13.90 7.26
N TRP A 368 15.89 -14.10 7.98
CA TRP A 368 15.37 -13.12 8.94
C TRP A 368 16.42 -12.81 10.00
N THR A 369 16.39 -11.60 10.53
CA THR A 369 17.39 -11.10 11.48
C THR A 369 16.76 -10.79 12.84
N THR A 370 17.58 -10.68 13.88
CA THR A 370 17.14 -10.21 15.20
C THR A 370 17.77 -8.86 15.46
N PRO A 371 16.99 -7.77 15.56
CA PRO A 371 17.52 -6.44 15.78
C PRO A 371 17.91 -6.23 17.26
N THR A 372 18.76 -5.23 17.50
CA THR A 372 19.11 -4.80 18.84
C THR A 372 18.11 -3.76 19.37
N VAL A 373 17.63 -3.93 20.60
CA VAL A 373 16.62 -3.05 21.23
C VAL A 373 17.11 -2.43 22.54
N CYS A 374 16.42 -1.38 23.01
CA CYS A 374 16.63 -0.85 24.36
C CYS A 374 15.58 -1.45 25.33
N PRO A 375 15.98 -1.97 26.51
CA PRO A 375 15.04 -2.50 27.49
C PRO A 375 14.28 -1.41 28.28
N ALA A 376 14.60 -0.13 28.06
CA ALA A 376 13.94 1.02 28.67
C ALA A 376 13.84 2.17 27.65
N PRO A 377 12.95 3.17 27.85
CA PRO A 377 12.84 4.32 26.96
C PRO A 377 14.22 4.96 26.72
N PRO A 378 14.61 5.23 25.45
CA PRO A 378 15.92 5.79 25.15
C PRO A 378 16.05 7.23 25.68
N VAL A 379 17.28 7.62 26.08
CA VAL A 379 17.56 8.98 26.60
C VAL A 379 17.40 10.02 25.49
N THR A 380 17.89 9.67 24.30
CA THR A 380 17.72 10.42 23.06
C THR A 380 17.80 9.47 21.89
N SER A 381 17.42 9.96 20.72
CA SER A 381 17.35 9.21 19.48
C SER A 381 17.97 10.08 18.40
N ILE A 382 19.05 9.63 17.77
CA ILE A 382 19.79 10.42 16.78
C ILE A 382 19.66 9.75 15.42
N ALA A 383 19.18 10.51 14.43
CA ALA A 383 19.11 10.06 13.05
C ALA A 383 20.49 9.57 12.57
N ASN A 384 20.55 8.40 11.94
CA ASN A 384 21.77 7.74 11.44
C ASN A 384 22.79 7.25 12.50
N GLN A 385 22.56 7.48 13.80
CA GLN A 385 23.43 6.95 14.87
C GLN A 385 22.76 5.85 15.71
N GLY A 386 21.45 5.65 15.53
CA GLY A 386 20.69 4.66 16.28
C GLY A 386 20.41 5.12 17.71
N CYS A 387 20.23 4.16 18.61
CA CYS A 387 19.66 4.43 19.92
C CYS A 387 20.71 4.63 21.01
N VAL A 388 20.46 5.63 21.84
CA VAL A 388 21.20 5.85 23.09
C VAL A 388 20.32 5.32 24.22
N CYS A 389 20.48 4.03 24.54
CA CYS A 389 19.79 3.44 25.68
C CYS A 389 20.25 4.11 26.99
N THR A 390 19.39 4.15 28.00
CA THR A 390 19.75 4.65 29.34
C THR A 390 20.96 3.90 29.89
N ALA A 391 21.88 4.57 30.59
CA ALA A 391 23.19 4.03 31.00
C ALA A 391 23.16 2.74 31.84
N THR A 392 22.01 2.35 32.37
CA THR A 392 21.77 1.09 33.11
C THR A 392 21.25 -0.06 32.24
N ALA A 393 21.03 0.18 30.95
CA ALA A 393 20.39 -0.74 30.01
C ALA A 393 21.36 -1.13 28.88
N THR A 394 21.91 -2.33 28.96
CA THR A 394 22.68 -2.92 27.85
C THR A 394 21.70 -3.27 26.72
N PRO A 395 21.97 -2.88 25.46
CA PRO A 395 21.15 -3.30 24.33
C PRO A 395 21.12 -4.83 24.23
N THR A 396 19.93 -5.42 24.00
CA THR A 396 19.75 -6.89 23.95
C THR A 396 19.16 -7.33 22.61
N THR A 397 19.38 -8.60 22.27
CA THR A 397 18.71 -9.31 21.17
C THR A 397 17.60 -10.25 21.69
N THR A 398 17.28 -10.14 22.98
CA THR A 398 16.35 -11.01 23.71
C THR A 398 15.47 -10.12 24.57
N ILE A 399 14.16 -10.33 24.50
CA ILE A 399 13.14 -9.57 25.25
C ILE A 399 13.12 -10.03 26.71
#